data_AF-A0A7Y5WQJ7-F1
#
_entry.id   AF-A0A7Y5WQJ7-F1
#
_cell.length_a   1.000
_cell.length_b   1.000
_cell.length_c   1.000
_cell.angle_alpha   90.00
_cell.angle_beta   90.00
_cell.angle_gamma   90.00
#
_symmetry.space_group_name_H-M   'P 1'
#
loop_
_entity.id
_entity.type
_entity.pdbx_description
1 polymer ?
#
loop_
_entity_poly.entity_id
_entity_poly.type
_entity_poly.pdbx_seq_one_letter_code
_entity_poly.pdbx_strand_id
1 'polypeptide(L)'
;MTRLARRTILAALLTLGPAALRAQTPNALDRAVMGYTLSMPKVDAWVKANVEMARAMKARQGPPPASPEREAKTIEEMAAQFDAIPEMRRGIRKAGLSTKEFALLGLVMMQAQMYEAIAKENPTAAPPYNMNRANVTFMKANKAALNQKMKEVQAAMGQ
;
A
#
# COMPACT_ATOMS: atom_id res chain seq x y z
N MET A 1 27.45 64.84 -30.09
CA MET A 1 28.67 64.42 -29.37
C MET A 1 28.23 63.77 -28.05
N THR A 2 27.94 62.47 -28.02
CA THR A 2 28.83 61.35 -27.61
C THR A 2 29.14 61.31 -26.11
N ARG A 3 28.62 60.28 -25.40
CA ARG A 3 29.28 59.38 -24.40
C ARG A 3 28.20 58.53 -23.68
N LEU A 4 28.04 57.26 -24.07
CA LEU A 4 28.63 56.03 -23.47
C LEU A 4 28.23 55.85 -22.00
N ALA A 5 27.24 54.99 -21.67
CA ALA A 5 27.32 53.53 -21.57
C ALA A 5 28.16 53.01 -20.38
N ARG A 6 27.48 52.43 -19.38
CA ARG A 6 27.94 51.30 -18.54
C ARG A 6 26.81 50.88 -17.60
N ARG A 7 25.97 49.95 -18.05
CA ARG A 7 25.09 49.17 -17.17
C ARG A 7 25.59 47.74 -17.22
N THR A 8 26.43 47.39 -16.25
CA THR A 8 26.90 46.02 -16.01
C THR A 8 25.74 45.25 -15.39
N ILE A 9 25.01 44.50 -16.20
CA ILE A 9 24.03 43.52 -15.72
C ILE A 9 24.81 42.25 -15.41
N LEU A 10 25.01 41.95 -14.13
CA LEU A 10 25.49 40.63 -13.69
C LEU A 10 24.40 39.60 -14.02
N ALA A 11 24.63 38.81 -15.06
CA ALA A 11 23.87 37.60 -15.33
C ALA A 11 24.28 36.53 -14.31
N ALA A 12 23.53 36.40 -13.22
CA ALA A 12 23.62 35.25 -12.33
C ALA A 12 23.05 34.03 -13.09
N LEU A 13 23.93 33.23 -13.69
CA LEU A 13 23.61 31.90 -14.18
C LEU A 13 23.19 31.05 -12.96
N LEU A 14 21.88 30.88 -12.77
CA LEU A 14 21.32 29.77 -12.01
C LEU A 14 21.64 28.50 -12.79
N THR A 15 22.74 27.84 -12.43
CA THR A 15 23.00 26.46 -12.82
C THR A 15 21.97 25.58 -12.12
N LEU A 16 20.85 25.35 -12.79
CA LEU A 16 19.97 24.21 -12.53
C LEU A 16 20.80 22.95 -12.83
N GLY A 17 21.64 22.56 -11.87
CA GLY A 17 22.33 21.29 -11.91
C GLY A 17 21.27 20.19 -12.01
N PRO A 18 21.53 19.11 -12.78
CA PRO A 18 20.62 17.97 -12.81
C PRO A 18 20.54 17.47 -11.38
N ALA A 19 19.40 17.71 -10.73
CA ALA A 19 19.00 16.94 -9.58
C ALA A 19 18.97 15.50 -10.09
N ALA A 20 20.09 14.79 -9.90
CA ALA A 20 20.19 13.40 -10.23
C ALA A 20 18.98 12.77 -9.57
N LEU A 21 18.06 12.25 -10.38
CA LEU A 21 17.14 11.21 -9.95
C LEU A 21 18.05 10.12 -9.39
N ARG A 22 18.35 10.20 -8.09
CA ARG A 22 19.00 9.12 -7.39
C ARG A 22 17.99 8.00 -7.46
N ALA A 23 18.24 7.05 -8.35
CA ALA A 23 17.50 5.81 -8.42
C ALA A 23 17.46 5.27 -6.99
N GLN A 24 16.29 5.39 -6.36
CA GLN A 24 16.11 4.90 -5.01
C GLN A 24 16.27 3.39 -5.11
N THR A 25 17.29 2.85 -4.46
CA THR A 25 17.47 1.41 -4.40
C THR A 25 16.26 0.82 -3.69
N PRO A 26 15.54 -0.15 -4.29
CA PRO A 26 14.40 -0.78 -3.65
C PRO A 26 14.80 -1.29 -2.26
N ASN A 27 14.08 -0.84 -1.24
CA ASN A 27 14.30 -1.32 0.11
C ASN A 27 13.72 -2.75 0.27
N ALA A 28 13.82 -3.36 1.45
CA ALA A 28 13.32 -4.72 1.68
C ALA A 28 11.80 -4.84 1.45
N LEU A 29 11.04 -3.81 1.83
CA LEU A 29 9.60 -3.74 1.63
C LEU A 29 9.23 -3.68 0.14
N ASP A 30 9.92 -2.83 -0.63
CA ASP A 30 9.73 -2.72 -2.08
C ASP A 30 9.94 -4.09 -2.74
N ARG A 31 11.04 -4.79 -2.40
CA ARG A 31 11.33 -6.12 -2.95
C ARG A 31 10.26 -7.15 -2.59
N ALA A 32 9.75 -7.13 -1.36
CA ALA A 32 8.70 -8.04 -0.92
C ALA A 32 7.40 -7.81 -1.72
N VAL A 33 7.00 -6.56 -1.93
CA VAL A 33 5.79 -6.19 -2.69
C VAL A 33 5.96 -6.50 -4.18
N MET A 34 7.11 -6.18 -4.77
CA MET A 34 7.42 -6.50 -6.17
C MET A 34 7.39 -8.00 -6.45
N GLY A 35 7.87 -8.82 -5.51
CA GLY A 35 7.91 -10.28 -5.65
C GLY A 35 6.57 -10.97 -5.35
N TYR A 36 5.57 -10.27 -4.79
CA TYR A 36 4.30 -10.86 -4.41
C TYR A 36 3.31 -10.81 -5.56
N THR A 37 2.66 -11.93 -5.88
CA THR A 37 1.61 -12.02 -6.91
C THR A 37 0.25 -12.32 -6.28
N LEU A 38 -0.74 -11.49 -6.62
CA LEU A 38 -2.14 -11.64 -6.21
C LEU A 38 -2.82 -12.79 -6.94
N SER A 39 -3.77 -13.42 -6.26
CA SER A 39 -4.69 -14.40 -6.83
C SER A 39 -6.02 -14.35 -6.09
N MET A 40 -7.11 -14.78 -6.73
CA MET A 40 -8.42 -14.80 -6.09
C MET A 40 -8.46 -15.63 -4.80
N PRO A 41 -7.87 -16.85 -4.72
CA PRO A 41 -7.83 -17.60 -3.47
C PRO A 41 -7.14 -16.86 -2.31
N LYS A 42 -6.07 -16.11 -2.60
CA LYS A 42 -5.38 -15.30 -1.60
C LYS A 42 -6.23 -14.12 -1.13
N VAL A 43 -6.92 -13.46 -2.06
CA VAL A 43 -7.87 -12.39 -1.73
C VAL A 43 -9.04 -12.94 -0.92
N ASP A 44 -9.57 -14.11 -1.24
CA ASP A 44 -10.63 -14.78 -0.48
C ASP A 44 -10.20 -15.05 0.96
N ALA A 45 -8.98 -15.56 1.14
CA ALA A 45 -8.40 -15.76 2.46
C ALA A 45 -8.22 -14.44 3.21
N TRP A 46 -7.81 -13.36 2.54
CA TRP A 46 -7.68 -12.05 3.16
C TRP A 46 -9.03 -11.44 3.57
N VAL A 47 -10.07 -11.58 2.74
CA VAL A 47 -11.44 -11.17 3.08
C VAL A 47 -11.93 -11.95 4.30
N LYS A 48 -11.79 -13.27 4.28
CA LYS A 48 -12.15 -14.14 5.41
C LYS A 48 -11.44 -13.72 6.69
N ALA A 49 -10.14 -13.42 6.61
CA ALA A 49 -9.39 -12.91 7.76
C ALA A 49 -9.98 -11.60 8.30
N ASN A 50 -10.29 -10.63 7.43
CA ASN A 50 -10.92 -9.37 7.86
C ASN A 50 -12.29 -9.57 8.51
N VAL A 51 -13.13 -10.44 7.95
CA VAL A 51 -14.45 -10.77 8.53
C VAL A 51 -14.30 -11.41 9.91
N GLU A 52 -13.39 -12.37 10.07
CA GLU A 52 -13.13 -13.02 11.36
C GLU A 52 -12.54 -12.04 12.39
N MET A 53 -11.66 -11.13 11.97
CA MET A 53 -11.15 -10.07 12.84
C MET A 53 -12.27 -9.12 13.26
N ALA A 54 -13.12 -8.67 12.34
CA ALA A 54 -14.24 -7.79 12.66
C ALA A 54 -15.22 -8.45 13.65
N ARG A 55 -15.53 -9.74 13.47
CA ARG A 55 -16.32 -10.53 14.43
C ARG A 55 -15.66 -10.61 15.80
N ALA A 56 -14.36 -10.88 15.84
CA ALA A 56 -13.63 -10.99 17.10
C ALA A 56 -13.56 -9.65 17.85
N MET A 57 -13.38 -8.54 17.13
CA MET A 57 -13.40 -7.19 17.70
C MET A 57 -14.79 -6.81 18.23
N LYS A 58 -15.87 -7.17 17.53
CA LYS A 58 -17.25 -6.97 18.01
C LYS A 58 -17.58 -7.80 19.25
N ALA A 59 -17.04 -9.02 19.35
CA ALA A 59 -17.25 -9.89 20.49
C ALA A 59 -16.39 -9.52 21.71
N ARG A 60 -15.37 -8.67 21.53
CA ARG A 60 -14.47 -8.27 22.60
C ARG A 60 -15.19 -7.33 23.56
N GLN A 61 -15.12 -7.66 24.84
CA GLN A 61 -15.53 -6.75 25.91
C GLN A 61 -14.31 -5.92 26.34
N GLY A 62 -14.52 -4.63 26.59
CA GLY A 62 -13.46 -3.71 27.03
C GLY A 62 -12.95 -2.76 25.94
N PRO A 63 -12.06 -1.83 26.32
CA PRO A 63 -11.56 -0.81 25.39
C PRO A 63 -10.76 -1.44 24.25
N PRO A 64 -10.74 -0.83 23.05
CA PRO A 64 -9.91 -1.29 21.95
C PRO A 64 -8.44 -1.43 22.40
N PRO A 65 -7.67 -2.38 21.84
CA PRO A 65 -6.27 -2.49 22.18
C PRO A 65 -5.60 -1.15 21.82
N ALA A 66 -4.68 -0.68 22.68
CA ALA A 66 -3.93 0.51 22.37
C ALA A 66 -3.26 0.32 21.00
N SER A 67 -3.56 1.22 20.06
CA SER A 67 -2.85 1.23 18.80
C SER A 67 -1.37 1.46 19.12
N PRO A 68 -0.44 0.69 18.52
CA PRO A 68 0.96 1.06 18.61
C PRO A 68 1.10 2.50 18.08
N GLU A 69 1.68 3.38 18.89
CA GLU A 69 1.95 4.78 18.48
C GLU A 69 2.99 4.85 17.35
N ARG A 70 3.73 3.75 17.14
CA ARG A 70 4.78 3.64 16.15
C ARG A 70 4.26 3.02 14.85
N GLU A 71 4.41 3.77 13.76
CA GLU A 71 4.24 3.27 12.40
C GLU A 71 5.23 2.14 12.10
N ALA A 72 4.73 1.03 11.58
CA ALA A 72 5.56 -0.11 11.17
C ALA A 72 6.31 0.21 9.87
N LYS A 73 7.62 -0.02 9.87
CA LYS A 73 8.52 0.27 8.73
C LYS A 73 8.82 -0.96 7.89
N THR A 74 8.54 -2.15 8.40
CA THR A 74 8.81 -3.43 7.74
C THR A 74 7.59 -4.34 7.80
N ILE A 75 7.52 -5.33 6.89
CA ILE A 75 6.46 -6.34 6.93
C ILE A 75 6.51 -7.13 8.23
N GLU A 76 7.71 -7.40 8.75
CA GLU A 76 7.92 -8.10 10.01
C GLU A 76 7.33 -7.32 11.19
N GLU A 77 7.54 -5.99 11.24
CA GLU A 77 6.94 -5.12 12.25
C GLU A 77 5.41 -5.11 12.14
N MET A 78 4.86 -5.05 10.92
CA MET A 78 3.41 -5.13 10.71
C MET A 78 2.85 -6.49 11.17
N ALA A 79 3.52 -7.58 10.84
CA ALA A 79 3.12 -8.92 11.26
C ALA A 79 3.13 -9.04 12.79
N ALA A 80 4.17 -8.50 13.44
CA ALA A 80 4.29 -8.49 14.90
C ALA A 80 3.15 -7.70 15.56
N GLN A 81 2.69 -6.59 14.95
CA GLN A 81 1.52 -5.84 15.44
C GLN A 81 0.25 -6.69 15.39
N PHE A 82 0.01 -7.45 14.32
CA PHE A 82 -1.13 -8.38 14.26
C PHE A 82 -0.99 -9.54 15.25
N ASP A 83 0.24 -10.05 15.44
CA ASP A 83 0.51 -11.14 16.38
C ASP A 83 0.36 -10.72 17.85
N ALA A 84 0.51 -9.41 18.15
CA ALA A 84 0.34 -8.85 19.49
C ALA A 84 -1.11 -8.86 19.98
N ILE A 85 -2.09 -8.99 19.07
CA ILE A 85 -3.52 -9.08 19.41
C ILE A 85 -3.97 -10.53 19.15
N PRO A 86 -4.13 -11.37 20.19
CA PRO A 86 -4.39 -12.81 20.02
C PRO A 86 -5.59 -13.12 19.13
N GLU A 87 -6.64 -12.30 19.21
CA GLU A 87 -7.85 -12.41 18.41
C GLU A 87 -7.59 -12.17 16.92
N MET A 88 -6.79 -11.16 16.58
CA MET A 88 -6.42 -10.86 15.19
C MET A 88 -5.58 -12.00 14.60
N ARG A 89 -4.53 -12.41 15.32
CA ARG A 89 -3.70 -13.56 14.94
C ARG A 89 -4.53 -14.81 14.69
N ARG A 90 -5.47 -15.11 15.58
CA ARG A 90 -6.36 -16.28 15.45
C ARG A 90 -7.26 -16.16 14.21
N GLY A 91 -7.86 -14.99 13.98
CA GLY A 91 -8.71 -14.73 12.82
C GLY A 91 -7.96 -14.90 11.49
N ILE A 92 -6.75 -14.34 11.40
CA ILE A 92 -5.87 -14.45 10.23
C ILE A 92 -5.50 -15.92 9.97
N ARG A 93 -5.06 -16.65 11.00
CA ARG A 93 -4.68 -18.07 10.86
C ARG A 93 -5.86 -18.97 10.48
N LYS A 94 -7.06 -18.72 11.01
CA LYS A 94 -8.29 -19.44 10.64
C LYS A 94 -8.67 -19.25 9.17
N ALA A 95 -8.20 -18.18 8.55
CA ALA A 95 -8.37 -17.93 7.13
C ALA A 95 -7.29 -18.61 6.26
N GLY A 96 -6.31 -19.28 6.86
CA GLY A 96 -5.22 -19.96 6.14
C GLY A 96 -4.04 -19.04 5.78
N LEU A 97 -3.98 -17.84 6.36
CA LEU A 97 -2.88 -16.89 6.15
C LEU A 97 -1.95 -16.85 7.36
N SER A 98 -0.68 -16.53 7.11
CA SER A 98 0.20 -16.00 8.16
C SER A 98 -0.05 -14.49 8.35
N THR A 99 0.30 -13.93 9.52
CA THR A 99 0.26 -12.48 9.77
C THR A 99 1.15 -11.70 8.79
N LYS A 100 2.32 -12.26 8.46
CA LYS A 100 3.23 -11.74 7.42
C LYS A 100 2.56 -11.66 6.05
N GLU A 101 1.93 -12.76 5.63
CA GLU A 101 1.24 -12.80 4.34
C GLU A 101 0.01 -11.89 4.31
N PHE A 102 -0.74 -11.83 5.41
CA PHE A 102 -1.88 -10.92 5.54
C PHE A 102 -1.46 -9.46 5.40
N ALA A 103 -0.38 -9.04 6.08
CA ALA A 103 0.18 -7.69 5.98
C ALA A 103 0.65 -7.36 4.55
N LEU A 104 1.42 -8.28 3.95
CA LEU A 104 1.95 -8.11 2.60
C LEU A 104 0.83 -8.01 1.55
N LEU A 105 -0.18 -8.87 1.64
CA LEU A 105 -1.31 -8.88 0.73
C LEU A 105 -2.12 -7.58 0.84
N GLY A 106 -2.38 -7.10 2.06
CA GLY A 106 -3.06 -5.82 2.29
C GLY A 106 -2.33 -4.64 1.63
N LEU A 107 -1.01 -4.56 1.77
CA LEU A 107 -0.21 -3.52 1.12
C LEU A 107 -0.23 -3.62 -0.40
N VAL A 108 -0.08 -4.83 -0.94
CA VAL A 108 -0.11 -5.07 -2.38
C VAL A 108 -1.46 -4.64 -2.98
N MET A 109 -2.57 -5.00 -2.32
CA MET A 109 -3.91 -4.60 -2.76
C MET A 109 -4.09 -3.08 -2.69
N MET A 110 -3.67 -2.45 -1.59
CA MET A 110 -3.75 -1.01 -1.41
C MET A 110 -2.98 -0.25 -2.50
N GLN A 111 -1.73 -0.64 -2.78
CA GLN A 111 -0.92 -0.02 -3.82
C GLN A 111 -1.53 -0.18 -5.21
N ALA A 112 -1.99 -1.38 -5.54
CA ALA A 112 -2.58 -1.66 -6.84
C ALA A 112 -3.93 -0.93 -7.04
N GLN A 113 -4.74 -0.79 -6.00
CA GLN A 113 -5.97 0.01 -6.03
C GLN A 113 -5.69 1.51 -6.16
N MET A 114 -4.69 2.03 -5.43
CA MET A 114 -4.29 3.44 -5.54
C MET A 114 -3.79 3.76 -6.95
N TYR A 115 -3.00 2.88 -7.55
CA TYR A 115 -2.57 3.07 -8.93
C TYR A 115 -3.72 2.98 -9.93
N GLU A 116 -4.69 2.08 -9.75
CA GLU A 116 -5.89 2.03 -10.61
C GLU A 116 -6.67 3.34 -10.59
N ALA A 117 -6.81 3.96 -9.42
CA ALA A 117 -7.43 5.27 -9.28
C ALA A 117 -6.65 6.37 -10.01
N ILE A 118 -5.31 6.39 -9.88
CA ILE A 118 -4.45 7.34 -10.59
C ILE A 118 -4.53 7.14 -12.10
N ALA A 119 -4.45 5.89 -12.57
CA ALA A 119 -4.49 5.56 -14.00
C ALA A 119 -5.83 5.90 -14.65
N LYS A 120 -6.92 5.94 -13.87
CA LYS A 120 -8.23 6.40 -14.35
C LYS A 120 -8.23 7.90 -14.67
N GLU A 121 -7.61 8.71 -13.81
CA GLU A 121 -7.53 10.18 -13.99
C GLU A 121 -6.40 10.57 -14.97
N ASN A 122 -5.34 9.77 -15.05
CA ASN A 122 -4.24 9.95 -15.99
C ASN A 122 -3.88 8.61 -16.67
N PRO A 123 -4.50 8.30 -17.83
CA PRO A 123 -4.25 7.05 -18.57
C PRO A 123 -2.80 6.88 -19.06
N THR A 124 -2.02 7.96 -19.09
CA THR A 124 -0.60 7.93 -19.49
C THR A 124 0.36 7.72 -18.33
N ALA A 125 -0.14 7.70 -17.08
CA ALA A 125 0.68 7.49 -15.90
C ALA A 125 1.28 6.09 -15.89
N ALA A 126 2.61 6.00 -15.87
CA ALA A 126 3.31 4.73 -15.71
C ALA A 126 3.13 4.18 -14.28
N PRO A 127 3.07 2.84 -14.10
CA PRO A 127 3.12 2.26 -12.75
C PRO A 127 4.42 2.64 -12.04
N PRO A 128 4.39 2.90 -10.72
CA PRO A 128 5.60 3.08 -9.92
C PRO A 128 6.58 1.91 -10.11
N TYR A 129 7.89 2.20 -10.11
CA TYR A 129 8.92 1.19 -10.41
C TYR A 129 8.95 0.02 -9.42
N ASN A 130 8.48 0.24 -8.20
CA ASN A 130 8.39 -0.74 -7.12
C ASN A 130 7.05 -1.51 -7.12
N MET A 131 6.23 -1.39 -8.16
CA MET A 131 4.94 -2.07 -8.28
C MET A 131 5.02 -3.31 -9.18
N ASN A 132 4.45 -4.41 -8.73
CA ASN A 132 4.28 -5.59 -9.57
C ASN A 132 3.13 -5.36 -10.58
N ARG A 133 3.47 -5.28 -11.87
CA ARG A 133 2.51 -5.06 -12.96
C ARG A 133 1.46 -6.18 -13.09
N ALA A 134 1.78 -7.41 -12.69
CA ALA A 134 0.82 -8.51 -12.68
C ALA A 134 -0.32 -8.22 -11.69
N ASN A 135 -0.04 -7.57 -10.56
CA ASN A 135 -1.04 -7.22 -9.56
C ASN A 135 -1.97 -6.11 -10.07
N VAL A 136 -1.44 -5.11 -10.78
CA VAL A 136 -2.26 -4.09 -11.45
C VAL A 136 -3.21 -4.72 -12.45
N THR A 137 -2.69 -5.62 -13.29
CA THR A 137 -3.49 -6.33 -14.30
C THR A 137 -4.57 -7.18 -13.63
N PHE A 138 -4.22 -7.88 -12.54
CA PHE A 138 -5.14 -8.66 -11.73
C PHE A 138 -6.27 -7.79 -11.15
N MET A 139 -5.96 -6.62 -10.57
CA MET A 139 -6.96 -5.71 -10.01
C MET A 139 -7.94 -5.22 -11.09
N LYS A 140 -7.41 -4.84 -12.26
CA LYS A 140 -8.24 -4.40 -13.40
C LYS A 140 -9.17 -5.51 -13.89
N ALA A 141 -8.65 -6.72 -14.06
CA ALA A 141 -9.42 -7.86 -14.54
C ALA A 141 -10.50 -8.33 -13.55
N ASN A 142 -10.28 -8.16 -12.24
CA ASN A 142 -11.17 -8.66 -11.19
C ASN A 142 -11.96 -7.56 -10.47
N LYS A 143 -12.00 -6.33 -11.01
CA LYS A 143 -12.55 -5.15 -10.34
C LYS A 143 -13.94 -5.37 -9.71
N ALA A 144 -14.87 -5.97 -10.45
CA ALA A 144 -16.21 -6.24 -9.95
C ALA A 144 -16.22 -7.21 -8.76
N ALA A 145 -15.47 -8.31 -8.87
CA ALA A 145 -15.36 -9.31 -7.80
C ALA A 145 -14.68 -8.73 -6.55
N LEU A 146 -13.62 -7.93 -6.74
CA LEU A 146 -12.92 -7.24 -5.66
C LEU A 146 -13.81 -6.21 -4.97
N ASN A 147 -14.58 -5.43 -5.71
CA ASN A 147 -15.54 -4.49 -5.14
C ASN A 147 -16.58 -5.20 -4.27
N GLN A 148 -17.09 -6.35 -4.72
CA GLN A 148 -18.04 -7.14 -3.93
C GLN A 148 -17.40 -7.63 -2.62
N LYS A 149 -16.15 -8.06 -2.68
CA LYS A 149 -15.38 -8.49 -1.50
C LYS A 149 -15.10 -7.36 -0.52
N MET A 150 -14.82 -6.16 -1.01
CA MET A 150 -14.65 -5.00 -0.14
C MET A 150 -15.94 -4.63 0.59
N LYS A 151 -17.10 -4.74 -0.09
CA LYS A 151 -18.41 -4.55 0.57
C LYS A 151 -18.66 -5.57 1.67
N GLU A 152 -18.26 -6.83 1.47
CA GLU A 152 -18.35 -7.87 2.51
C GLU A 152 -17.51 -7.50 3.75
N VAL A 153 -16.28 -7.02 3.54
CA VAL A 153 -15.42 -6.53 4.62
C VAL A 153 -16.03 -5.33 5.34
N GLN A 154 -16.55 -4.34 4.60
CA GLN A 154 -17.21 -3.15 5.16
C GLN A 154 -18.42 -3.52 6.01
N ALA A 155 -19.29 -4.39 5.49
CA ALA A 155 -20.46 -4.88 6.23
C ALA A 155 -20.04 -5.62 7.52
N ALA A 156 -18.97 -6.41 7.47
CA ALA A 156 -18.44 -7.08 8.66
C ALA A 156 -17.90 -6.08 9.70
N MET A 157 -17.31 -4.96 9.26
CA MET A 157 -16.86 -3.86 10.14
C MET A 157 -18.00 -2.99 10.65
N GLY A 158 -19.19 -3.06 10.04
CA GLY A 158 -20.34 -2.22 10.40
C GLY A 158 -20.30 -0.82 9.78
N GLN A 159 -19.63 -0.69 8.63
CA GLN A 159 -19.65 0.49 7.77
C GLN A 159 -20.67 0.33 6.65
#